data_AF-A0A9D4FPK0-F1
#
_entry.id   AF-A0A9D4FPK0-F1
#
_cell.length_a   1.000
_cell.length_b   1.000
_cell.length_c   1.000
_cell.angle_alpha   90.00
_cell.angle_beta   90.00
_cell.angle_gamma   90.00
#
_symmetry.space_group_name_H-M   'P 1'
#
loop_
_entity.id
_entity.type
_entity.pdbx_description
1 polymer ?
#
loop_
_entity_poly.entity_id
_entity_poly.type
_entity_poly.pdbx_seq_one_letter_code
_entity_poly.pdbx_strand_id
1 'polypeptide(L)'
;MKDRILDIVHKMRDLKIDENEYTCLKFLILLNPDVPNMDCQEFVERCQEKVQAVLMEYCITFYPNVKDKFSQVLLRLPDIKLASICGEEYLYTKHLAGALQENTLLIEMLHSKKK
;
A
#
# COMPACT_ATOMS: atom_id res chain seq x y z
N MET A 1 -1.72 -11.83 12.09
CA MET A 1 -2.31 -10.94 11.04
C MET A 1 -3.10 -9.82 11.67
N LYS A 2 -4.12 -10.14 12.50
CA LYS A 2 -4.93 -9.14 13.22
C LYS A 2 -4.06 -8.12 13.97
N ASP A 3 -3.10 -8.57 14.76
CA ASP A 3 -2.25 -7.67 15.56
C ASP A 3 -1.40 -6.75 14.69
N ARG A 4 -0.83 -7.26 13.59
CA ARG A 4 -0.08 -6.44 12.62
C ARG A 4 -0.93 -5.35 11.98
N ILE A 5 -2.16 -5.66 11.59
CA ILE A 5 -3.09 -4.68 11.02
C ILE A 5 -3.43 -3.62 12.07
N LEU A 6 -3.67 -4.04 13.32
CA LEU A 6 -3.91 -3.11 14.42
C LEU A 6 -2.70 -2.21 14.64
N ASP A 7 -1.47 -2.74 14.64
CA ASP A 7 -0.25 -1.94 14.79
C ASP A 7 -0.11 -0.89 13.69
N ILE A 8 -0.40 -1.24 12.43
CA ILE A 8 -0.44 -0.30 11.31
C ILE A 8 -1.47 0.80 11.58
N VAL A 9 -2.70 0.43 11.97
CA VAL A 9 -3.77 1.39 12.26
C VAL A 9 -3.38 2.33 13.41
N HIS A 10 -2.79 1.82 14.49
CA HIS A 10 -2.31 2.66 15.60
C HIS A 10 -1.23 3.63 15.12
N LYS A 11 -0.21 3.15 14.42
CA LYS A 11 0.85 3.98 13.85
C LYS A 11 0.33 5.07 12.91
N MET A 12 -0.68 4.77 12.09
CA MET A 12 -1.31 5.75 11.20
C MET A 12 -2.14 6.78 11.98
N ARG A 13 -2.84 6.35 13.04
CA ARG A 13 -3.62 7.22 13.92
C ARG A 13 -2.74 8.14 14.75
N ASP A 14 -1.65 7.64 15.30
CA ASP A 14 -0.68 8.42 16.08
C ASP A 14 -0.03 9.51 15.21
N LEU A 15 0.27 9.17 13.96
CA LEU A 15 0.76 10.13 12.98
C LEU A 15 -0.34 11.09 12.51
N LYS A 16 -1.61 10.83 12.82
CA LYS A 16 -2.78 11.58 12.33
C LYS A 16 -2.78 11.70 10.81
N ILE A 17 -2.66 10.56 10.12
CA ILE A 17 -2.77 10.51 8.66
C ILE A 17 -4.18 10.97 8.27
N ASP A 18 -4.25 12.02 7.46
CA ASP A 18 -5.50 12.53 6.91
C ASP A 18 -5.88 11.87 5.57
N GLU A 19 -7.01 12.29 5.00
CA GLU A 19 -7.52 11.75 3.74
C GLU A 19 -6.62 12.03 2.53
N ASN A 20 -5.91 13.16 2.51
CA ASN A 20 -5.01 13.52 1.41
C ASN A 20 -3.75 12.66 1.46
N GLU A 21 -3.14 12.54 2.63
CA GLU A 21 -1.99 11.67 2.87
C GLU A 21 -2.33 10.19 2.58
N TYR A 22 -3.50 9.73 3.04
CA TYR A 22 -4.00 8.39 2.77
C TYR A 22 -4.25 8.15 1.28
N THR A 23 -4.78 9.13 0.57
CA THR A 23 -4.99 9.07 -0.88
C THR A 23 -3.66 8.95 -1.62
N CYS A 24 -2.66 9.75 -1.26
CA CYS A 24 -1.30 9.62 -1.80
C CYS A 24 -0.73 8.22 -1.56
N LEU A 25 -0.87 7.64 -0.35
CA LEU A 25 -0.43 6.27 -0.08
C LEU A 25 -1.08 5.25 -1.02
N LYS A 26 -2.38 5.37 -1.29
CA LYS A 26 -3.07 4.47 -2.24
C LYS A 26 -2.50 4.58 -3.65
N PHE A 27 -2.23 5.81 -4.12
CA PHE A 27 -1.60 6.02 -5.41
C PHE A 27 -0.18 5.47 -5.46
N LEU A 28 0.61 5.62 -4.40
CA LEU A 28 1.96 5.06 -4.32
C LEU A 28 1.96 3.52 -4.33
N ILE A 29 0.97 2.89 -3.69
CA ILE A 29 0.78 1.43 -3.75
C ILE A 29 0.43 0.97 -5.17
N LEU A 30 -0.45 1.71 -5.85
CA LEU A 30 -0.89 1.40 -7.21
C LEU A 30 0.22 1.63 -8.25
N LEU A 31 0.93 2.75 -8.14
CA LEU A 31 2.01 3.18 -9.01
C LEU A 31 3.34 2.57 -8.57
N ASN A 32 3.43 1.25 -8.63
CA ASN A 32 4.65 0.52 -8.31
C ASN A 32 5.50 0.26 -9.57
N PRO A 33 6.62 0.96 -9.78
CA PRO A 33 7.47 0.75 -10.95
C PRO A 33 8.24 -0.58 -10.88
N ASP A 34 8.33 -1.22 -9.70
CA ASP A 34 9.06 -2.47 -9.50
C ASP A 34 8.30 -3.72 -9.98
N VAL A 35 7.17 -3.53 -10.67
CA VAL A 35 6.43 -4.65 -11.29
C VAL A 35 7.17 -5.09 -12.54
N PRO A 36 7.64 -6.36 -12.61
CA PRO A 36 8.40 -6.84 -13.76
C PRO A 36 7.55 -6.90 -15.02
N ASN A 37 8.20 -6.79 -16.18
CA ASN A 37 7.59 -6.91 -17.52
C ASN A 37 6.50 -5.86 -17.81
N MET A 38 6.58 -4.68 -17.19
CA MET A 38 5.66 -3.58 -17.43
C MET A 38 6.15 -2.70 -18.58
N ASP A 39 5.39 -2.64 -19.68
CA ASP A 39 5.74 -1.85 -20.87
C ASP A 39 5.85 -0.34 -20.59
N CYS A 40 5.13 0.16 -19.58
CA CYS A 40 5.03 1.58 -19.25
C CYS A 40 5.79 1.98 -17.98
N GLN A 41 6.86 1.28 -17.62
CA GLN A 41 7.61 1.51 -16.37
C GLN A 41 8.03 2.97 -16.17
N GLU A 42 8.65 3.60 -17.16
CA GLU A 42 9.06 5.02 -17.07
C GLU A 42 7.88 5.97 -16.82
N PHE A 43 6.70 5.66 -17.39
CA PHE A 43 5.51 6.47 -17.16
C PHE A 43 5.01 6.33 -15.73
N VAL A 44 4.99 5.10 -15.20
CA VAL A 44 4.60 4.83 -13.81
C VAL A 44 5.57 5.47 -12.83
N GLU A 45 6.87 5.41 -13.09
CA GLU A 45 7.90 6.07 -12.28
C GLU A 45 7.66 7.59 -12.21
N ARG A 46 7.49 8.26 -13.36
CA ARG A 46 7.17 9.70 -13.40
C ARG A 46 5.86 10.04 -12.66
N CYS A 47 4.86 9.17 -12.72
CA CYS A 47 3.62 9.35 -11.97
C CYS A 47 3.85 9.20 -10.46
N GLN A 48 4.64 8.21 -10.05
CA GLN A 48 4.99 7.98 -8.65
C GLN A 48 5.77 9.18 -8.07
N GLU A 49 6.77 9.69 -8.79
CA GLU A 49 7.54 10.88 -8.42
C GLU A 49 6.64 12.11 -8.19
N LYS A 50 5.66 12.34 -9.08
CA LYS A 50 4.69 13.42 -8.92
C LYS A 50 3.87 13.27 -7.64
N VAL A 51 3.41 12.07 -7.33
CA VAL A 51 2.63 11.82 -6.10
C VAL A 51 3.50 12.03 -4.86
N GLN A 52 4.77 11.59 -4.88
CA GLN A 52 5.71 11.84 -3.79
C GLN A 52 5.99 13.34 -3.60
N ALA A 53 6.19 14.09 -4.68
CA ALA A 53 6.41 15.54 -4.63
C ALA A 53 5.21 16.27 -4.02
N VAL A 54 3.99 15.95 -4.48
CA VAL A 54 2.74 16.52 -3.95
C VAL A 54 2.57 16.18 -2.47
N LEU A 55 2.82 14.93 -2.07
CA LEU A 55 2.72 14.52 -0.67
C LEU A 55 3.75 15.25 0.21
N MET A 56 4.98 15.43 -0.28
CA MET A 56 6.03 16.15 0.44
C MET A 56 5.65 17.61 0.64
N GLU A 57 5.22 18.29 -0.42
CA GLU A 57 4.76 19.69 -0.36
C GLU A 57 3.57 19.85 0.60
N TYR A 58 2.61 18.92 0.53
CA TYR A 58 1.45 18.88 1.43
C TYR A 58 1.88 18.74 2.90
N CYS A 59 2.79 17.82 3.21
CA CYS A 59 3.31 17.63 4.57
C CYS A 59 3.99 18.88 5.11
N ILE A 60 4.84 19.52 4.30
CA ILE A 60 5.57 20.75 4.69
C ILE A 60 4.59 21.91 4.93
N THR A 61 3.57 22.04 4.08
CA THR A 61 2.62 23.15 4.10
C THR A 61 1.63 23.05 5.26
N PHE A 62 1.04 21.88 5.47
CA PHE A 62 -0.05 21.68 6.42
C PHE A 62 0.41 21.14 7.77
N TYR A 63 1.60 20.53 7.85
CA TYR A 63 2.16 19.95 9.07
C TYR A 63 3.59 20.42 9.37
N PRO A 64 3.89 21.74 9.33
CA PRO A 64 5.26 22.25 9.50
C PRO A 64 5.88 21.93 10.88
N ASN A 65 5.04 21.68 11.89
CA ASN A 65 5.47 21.35 13.25
C ASN A 65 5.72 19.85 13.47
N VAL A 66 5.37 19.00 12.50
CA VAL A 66 5.59 17.55 12.60
C VAL A 66 6.88 17.21 11.86
N LYS A 67 7.94 16.94 12.64
CA LYS A 67 9.25 16.60 12.10
C LYS A 67 9.18 15.39 11.18
N ASP A 68 9.77 15.49 9.99
CA ASP A 68 9.91 14.40 9.01
C ASP A 68 8.58 13.69 8.67
N LYS A 69 7.45 14.41 8.72
CA LYS A 69 6.11 13.86 8.49
C LYS A 69 6.01 13.05 7.19
N PHE A 70 6.53 13.60 6.10
CA PHE A 70 6.57 12.91 4.79
C PHE A 70 7.23 11.52 4.89
N SER A 71 8.43 11.45 5.46
CA SER A 71 9.16 10.19 5.64
C SER A 71 8.40 9.23 6.55
N GLN A 72 7.79 9.73 7.63
CA GLN A 72 6.98 8.90 8.54
C GLN A 72 5.74 8.30 7.84
N VAL A 73 5.10 9.04 6.93
CA VAL A 73 3.99 8.55 6.11
C VAL A 73 4.47 7.46 5.15
N LEU A 74 5.58 7.68 4.43
CA LEU A 74 6.13 6.67 3.52
C LEU A 74 6.54 5.37 4.23
N LEU A 75 7.02 5.45 5.48
CA LEU A 75 7.34 4.29 6.31
C LEU A 75 6.12 3.42 6.68
N ARG A 76 4.90 3.77 6.25
CA ARG A 76 3.73 2.88 6.34
C ARG A 76 3.66 1.88 5.19
N LEU A 77 4.22 2.22 4.02
CA LEU A 77 4.17 1.36 2.83
C LEU A 77 4.83 -0.02 3.05
N PRO A 78 6.01 -0.15 3.68
CA PRO A 78 6.62 -1.45 3.93
C PRO A 78 5.78 -2.33 4.87
N ASP A 79 5.24 -1.75 5.95
CA ASP A 79 4.39 -2.47 6.91
C ASP A 79 3.11 -2.99 6.21
N ILE A 80 2.49 -2.17 5.37
CA ILE A 80 1.31 -2.54 4.57
C ILE A 80 1.66 -3.67 3.58
N LYS A 81 2.81 -3.57 2.90
CA LYS A 81 3.28 -4.60 1.95
C LYS A 81 3.46 -5.95 2.65
N LEU A 82 4.09 -5.95 3.84
CA LEU A 82 4.27 -7.17 4.63
C LEU A 82 2.93 -7.76 5.07
N ALA A 83 2.00 -6.93 5.55
CA ALA A 83 0.66 -7.38 5.92
C ALA A 83 -0.11 -7.98 4.73
N SER A 84 0.04 -7.39 3.54
CA SER A 84 -0.55 -7.87 2.29
C SER A 84 -0.02 -9.25 1.90
N ILE A 85 1.30 -9.49 2.00
CA ILE A 85 1.91 -10.79 1.72
C ILE A 85 1.36 -11.88 2.67
N CYS A 86 1.34 -11.61 3.98
CA CYS A 86 0.75 -12.55 4.94
C CYS A 86 -0.76 -12.78 4.68
N GLY A 87 -1.47 -11.72 4.26
CA GLY A 87 -2.87 -11.76 3.83
C GLY A 87 -3.10 -12.74 2.69
N GLU A 88 -2.28 -12.62 1.66
CA GLU A 88 -2.29 -13.45 0.46
C GLU A 88 -2.01 -14.92 0.80
N GLU A 89 -0.98 -15.22 1.61
CA GLU A 89 -0.65 -16.59 2.05
C GLU A 89 -1.81 -17.24 2.83
N TYR A 90 -2.44 -16.48 3.72
CA TYR A 90 -3.60 -16.94 4.48
C TYR A 90 -4.80 -17.25 3.57
N LEU A 91 -5.12 -16.34 2.65
CA LEU A 91 -6.19 -16.54 1.67
C LEU A 91 -5.91 -17.76 0.79
N TYR A 92 -4.65 -17.94 0.37
CA TYR A 92 -4.23 -19.10 -0.40
C TYR A 92 -4.42 -20.41 0.37
N THR A 93 -4.05 -20.44 1.65
CA THR A 93 -4.28 -21.61 2.51
C THR A 93 -5.77 -21.92 2.65
N LYS A 94 -6.63 -20.90 2.80
CA LYS A 94 -8.09 -21.07 2.86
C LYS A 94 -8.68 -21.53 1.52
N HIS A 95 -8.15 -21.05 0.40
CA HIS A 95 -8.54 -21.50 -0.92
C HIS A 95 -8.26 -23.00 -1.12
N LEU A 96 -7.05 -23.46 -0.77
CA LEU A 96 -6.67 -24.88 -0.86
C LEU A 96 -7.51 -25.78 0.05
N ALA A 97 -7.99 -25.26 1.17
CA ALA A 97 -8.90 -25.97 2.07
C ALA A 97 -10.36 -26.02 1.59
N GLY A 98 -10.67 -25.45 0.41
CA GLY A 98 -12.05 -25.36 -0.11
C GLY A 98 -12.95 -24.43 0.71
N ALA A 99 -12.38 -23.54 1.52
CA ALA A 99 -13.13 -22.69 2.45
C ALA A 99 -13.56 -21.35 1.86
N LEU A 100 -13.23 -21.06 0.60
CA LEU A 100 -13.56 -19.80 -0.09
C LEU A 100 -14.51 -20.06 -1.26
N GLN A 101 -15.40 -19.10 -1.52
CA GLN A 101 -16.30 -19.13 -2.68
C GLN A 101 -15.51 -18.96 -3.98
N GLU A 102 -15.79 -19.84 -4.95
CA GLU A 102 -15.24 -19.75 -6.31
C GLU A 102 -15.93 -18.64 -7.12
N ASN A 103 -15.34 -18.28 -8.27
CA ASN A 103 -15.87 -17.26 -9.20
C ASN A 103 -16.05 -15.87 -8.58
N THR A 104 -15.17 -15.52 -7.64
CA THR A 104 -15.09 -14.16 -7.10
C THR A 104 -13.83 -13.47 -7.61
N LEU A 105 -13.90 -12.15 -7.79
CA LEU A 105 -12.75 -11.32 -8.18
C LEU A 105 -11.55 -11.54 -7.25
N LEU A 106 -11.79 -11.78 -5.96
CA LEU A 106 -10.74 -12.05 -4.98
C LEU A 106 -9.94 -13.31 -5.34
N ILE A 107 -10.60 -14.38 -5.78
CA ILE A 107 -9.95 -15.63 -6.18
C ILE A 107 -9.21 -15.44 -7.52
N GLU A 108 -9.81 -14.73 -8.48
CA GLU A 108 -9.14 -14.40 -9.75
C GLU A 108 -7.84 -13.63 -9.52
N MET A 109 -7.86 -12.62 -8.63
CA MET A 109 -6.67 -11.87 -8.22
C MET A 109 -5.64 -12.77 -7.55
N LEU A 110 -6.07 -13.70 -6.69
CA LEU A 110 -5.18 -14.65 -6.02
C LEU A 110 -4.48 -15.62 -7.00
N HIS A 111 -5.14 -15.99 -8.10
CA HIS A 111 -4.55 -16.85 -9.14
C HIS A 111 -3.60 -16.08 -10.08
N SER A 112 -3.80 -14.79 -10.27
CA SER A 112 -3.10 -13.98 -11.27
C SER A 112 -1.58 -13.90 -11.11
N LYS A 113 -1.04 -14.04 -9.89
CA LYS A 113 0.41 -13.99 -9.62
C LYS A 113 1.18 -15.26 -9.98
N LYS A 114 0.51 -16.32 -10.45
CA LYS A 114 1.14 -17.60 -10.82
C LYS A 114 1.36 -17.78 -12.32
N LYS A 115 1.13 -16.73 -13.12
CA LYS A 115 1.43 -16.73 -14.56
C LYS A 115 2.76 -16.04 -14.84
#